data_AF-A0A9D6WQV0-F1
#
_entry.id   AF-A0A9D6WQV0-F1
#
_cell.length_a   1.000
_cell.length_b   1.000
_cell.length_c   1.000
_cell.angle_alpha   90.00
_cell.angle_beta   90.00
_cell.angle_gamma   90.00
#
_symmetry.space_group_name_H-M   'P 1'
#
loop_
_entity.id
_entity.type
_entity.pdbx_description
1 polymer ?
#
loop_
_entity_poly.entity_id
_entity_poly.type
_entity_poly.pdbx_seq_one_letter_code
_entity_poly.pdbx_strand_id
1 'polypeptide(L)'
;MCEVVHLLLRREGVDSLGIETDPETALIQIRALNPDIVLVEDDGDQSETGLMKALARLTYENEHLRIIRLSLTDEALHIYHQEQRRLVNTQDLVAAIRAA
;
A
#
# COMPACT_ATOMS: atom_id res chain seq x y z
N MET A 1 8.52 0.98 -6.07
CA MET A 1 8.77 0.22 -4.83
C MET A 1 10.22 -0.21 -4.75
N CYS A 2 10.92 0.17 -3.67
CA CYS A 2 12.32 -0.21 -3.47
C CYS A 2 12.46 -1.73 -3.22
N GLU A 3 13.42 -2.37 -3.88
CA GLU A 3 13.71 -3.83 -3.78
C GLU A 3 13.85 -4.32 -2.32
N VAL A 4 14.33 -3.43 -1.44
CA VAL A 4 14.47 -3.65 0.00
C VAL A 4 13.14 -3.92 0.69
N VAL A 5 12.07 -3.22 0.31
CA VAL A 5 10.73 -3.39 0.90
C VAL A 5 10.19 -4.78 0.54
N HIS A 6 10.32 -5.18 -0.72
CA HIS A 6 9.86 -6.49 -1.18
C HIS A 6 10.58 -7.63 -0.46
N LEU A 7 11.91 -7.54 -0.29
CA LEU A 7 12.69 -8.55 0.43
C LEU A 7 12.29 -8.66 1.91
N LEU A 8 12.01 -7.52 2.55
CA LEU A 8 11.59 -7.45 3.94
C LEU A 8 10.22 -8.09 4.15
N LEU A 9 9.23 -7.76 3.32
CA LEU A 9 7.88 -8.32 3.38
C LEU A 9 7.90 -9.84 3.20
N ARG A 10 8.65 -10.32 2.21
CA ARG A 10 8.79 -11.75 1.95
C ARG A 10 9.41 -12.50 3.14
N ARG A 11 10.41 -11.91 3.80
CA ARG A 11 11.04 -12.51 5.00
C ARG A 11 10.05 -12.64 6.16
N GLU A 12 9.07 -11.75 6.24
CA GLU A 12 8.06 -11.71 7.28
C GLU A 12 6.80 -12.52 6.96
N GLY A 13 6.83 -13.30 5.87
CA GLY A 13 5.73 -14.17 5.44
C GLY A 13 4.60 -13.43 4.73
N VAL A 14 4.85 -12.23 4.21
CA VAL A 14 3.90 -11.49 3.38
C VAL A 14 4.16 -11.84 1.91
N ASP A 15 3.18 -12.44 1.26
CA ASP A 15 3.27 -12.81 -0.15
C ASP A 15 3.08 -11.58 -1.04
N SER A 16 4.03 -11.34 -1.94
CA SER A 16 3.90 -10.31 -2.97
C SER A 16 3.16 -10.89 -4.17
N LEU A 17 1.96 -10.38 -4.42
CA LEU A 17 1.13 -10.77 -5.56
C LEU A 17 1.50 -10.03 -6.86
N GLY A 18 2.15 -8.87 -6.75
CA GLY A 18 2.60 -8.08 -7.89
C GLY A 18 3.19 -6.72 -7.48
N ILE A 19 3.88 -6.08 -8.43
CA ILE A 19 4.35 -4.69 -8.35
C ILE A 19 3.95 -4.02 -9.65
N GLU A 20 3.29 -2.87 -9.55
CA GLU A 20 2.85 -2.11 -10.71
C GLU A 20 3.12 -0.62 -10.48
N THR A 21 3.55 0.06 -11.54
CA THR A 21 3.84 1.50 -11.55
C THR A 21 2.81 2.29 -12.33
N ASP A 22 2.08 1.64 -13.24
CA ASP A 22 0.98 2.26 -13.99
C ASP A 22 -0.34 2.18 -13.20
N PRO A 23 -1.00 3.31 -12.89
CA PRO A 23 -2.24 3.33 -12.10
C PRO A 23 -3.39 2.51 -12.71
N GLU A 24 -3.56 2.54 -14.03
CA GLU A 24 -4.67 1.82 -14.68
C GLU A 24 -4.46 0.30 -14.62
N THR A 25 -3.24 -0.14 -14.93
CA THR A 25 -2.82 -1.53 -14.85
C THR A 25 -2.89 -2.04 -13.41
N ALA A 26 -2.51 -1.21 -12.43
CA ALA A 26 -2.58 -1.56 -11.02
C ALA A 26 -4.02 -1.86 -10.59
N LEU A 27 -5.00 -1.03 -10.99
CA LEU A 27 -6.41 -1.25 -10.66
C LEU A 27 -6.96 -2.54 -11.28
N ILE A 28 -6.53 -2.89 -12.50
CA ILE A 28 -6.91 -4.16 -13.15
C ILE A 28 -6.34 -5.33 -12.36
N GLN A 29 -5.05 -5.28 -11.98
CA GLN A 29 -4.41 -6.34 -11.23
C GLN A 29 -5.00 -6.51 -9.83
N ILE A 30 -5.26 -5.42 -9.10
CA ILE A 30 -5.88 -5.45 -7.77
C ILE A 30 -7.23 -6.17 -7.83
N ARG A 31 -8.06 -5.86 -8.84
CA ARG A 31 -9.35 -6.54 -9.03
C ARG A 31 -9.21 -8.03 -9.36
N ALA A 32 -8.20 -8.40 -10.15
CA ALA A 32 -8.01 -9.77 -10.59
C ALA A 32 -7.39 -10.66 -9.50
N LEU A 33 -6.43 -10.12 -8.74
CA LEU A 33 -5.67 -10.84 -7.72
C LEU A 33 -6.35 -10.81 -6.36
N ASN A 34 -7.28 -9.88 -6.14
CA ASN A 34 -8.01 -9.68 -4.88
C ASN A 34 -7.08 -9.70 -3.64
N PRO A 35 -6.08 -8.79 -3.57
CA PRO A 35 -5.14 -8.74 -2.48
C PRO A 35 -5.82 -8.29 -1.17
N ASP A 36 -5.27 -8.71 -0.03
CA ASP A 36 -5.68 -8.17 1.27
C ASP A 36 -5.16 -6.74 1.48
N ILE A 37 -3.96 -6.46 0.96
CA ILE A 37 -3.25 -5.20 1.20
C ILE A 37 -2.65 -4.67 -0.10
N VAL A 38 -2.86 -3.38 -0.36
CA VAL A 38 -2.22 -2.62 -1.44
C VAL A 38 -1.30 -1.57 -0.82
N LEU A 39 -0.01 -1.67 -1.15
CA LEU A 39 0.99 -0.67 -0.78
C LEU A 39 1.14 0.34 -1.92
N VAL A 40 0.94 1.63 -1.64
CA VAL A 40 1.12 2.73 -2.61
C VAL A 40 2.31 3.55 -2.15
N GLU A 41 3.29 3.76 -3.03
CA GLU A 41 4.44 4.63 -2.74
C GLU A 41 4.09 6.05 -3.15
N ASP A 42 4.09 6.97 -2.19
CA ASP A 42 3.80 8.39 -2.38
C ASP A 42 5.14 9.12 -2.55
N ASP A 43 5.37 9.66 -3.75
CA ASP A 43 6.56 10.44 -4.10
C ASP A 43 6.34 11.96 -3.93
N GLY A 44 5.18 12.37 -3.39
CA GLY A 44 4.82 13.76 -3.17
C GLY A 44 4.22 14.46 -4.39
N ASP A 45 3.97 13.75 -5.50
CA ASP A 45 3.31 14.33 -6.66
C ASP A 45 1.77 14.31 -6.54
N GLN A 46 1.12 15.44 -6.83
CA GLN A 46 -0.33 15.61 -6.67
C GLN A 46 -1.17 14.82 -7.69
N SER A 47 -0.51 14.10 -8.61
CA SER A 47 -1.11 13.18 -9.58
C SER A 47 -1.78 11.96 -8.93
N GLU A 48 -1.48 11.67 -7.65
CA GLU A 48 -2.09 10.56 -6.89
C GLU A 48 -3.59 10.71 -6.58
N THR A 49 -4.19 11.90 -6.77
CA THR A 49 -5.61 12.12 -6.41
C THR A 49 -6.60 11.25 -7.19
N GLY A 50 -6.26 10.83 -8.42
CA GLY A 50 -7.10 9.94 -9.23
C GLY A 50 -7.03 8.48 -8.76
N LEU A 51 -5.82 7.95 -8.59
CA LEU A 51 -5.58 6.58 -8.12
C LEU A 51 -6.17 6.38 -6.72
N MET A 52 -5.91 7.30 -5.79
CA MET A 52 -6.42 7.20 -4.42
C MET A 52 -7.95 7.20 -4.35
N LYS A 53 -8.64 7.93 -5.23
CA LYS A 53 -10.11 7.89 -5.33
C LYS A 53 -10.62 6.53 -5.84
N ALA A 54 -9.96 5.96 -6.85
CA ALA A 54 -10.31 4.65 -7.38
C ALA A 54 -10.09 3.54 -6.34
N LEU A 55 -8.96 3.62 -5.65
CA LEU A 55 -8.57 2.76 -4.53
C LEU A 55 -9.55 2.86 -3.34
N ALA A 56 -9.95 4.07 -2.95
CA ALA A 56 -10.96 4.28 -1.91
C ALA A 56 -12.34 3.69 -2.27
N ARG A 57 -12.69 3.71 -3.55
CA ARG A 57 -13.91 3.04 -4.03
C ARG A 57 -13.76 1.52 -3.95
N LEU A 58 -12.60 0.97 -4.29
CA LEU A 58 -12.33 -0.47 -4.17
C LEU A 58 -12.37 -0.96 -2.73
N THR A 59 -11.89 -0.19 -1.75
CA THR A 59 -12.02 -0.55 -0.32
C THR A 59 -13.46 -0.52 0.17
N TYR A 60 -14.29 0.37 -0.39
CA TYR A 60 -15.72 0.38 -0.07
C TYR A 60 -16.44 -0.83 -0.68
N GLU A 61 -16.02 -1.28 -1.86
CA GLU A 61 -16.57 -2.47 -2.52
C GLU A 61 -16.01 -3.79 -1.93
N ASN A 62 -14.84 -3.76 -1.29
CA ASN A 62 -14.16 -4.92 -0.71
C ASN A 62 -13.74 -4.64 0.74
N GLU A 63 -14.54 -5.09 1.71
CA GLU A 63 -14.31 -4.83 3.15
C GLU A 63 -12.97 -5.39 3.68
N HIS A 64 -12.36 -6.34 2.99
CA HIS A 64 -11.07 -6.92 3.38
C HIS A 64 -9.86 -6.21 2.78
N LEU A 65 -10.06 -5.41 1.72
CA LEU A 65 -8.98 -4.71 1.03
C LEU A 65 -8.53 -3.50 1.86
N ARG A 66 -7.24 -3.45 2.19
CA ARG A 66 -6.63 -2.34 2.93
C ARG A 66 -5.57 -1.67 2.09
N ILE A 67 -5.48 -0.35 2.24
CA ILE A 67 -4.57 0.46 1.44
C ILE A 67 -3.64 1.19 2.37
N ILE A 68 -2.35 1.00 2.14
CA ILE A 68 -1.27 1.56 2.94
C ILE A 68 -0.46 2.44 2.00
N ARG A 69 -0.50 3.75 2.23
CA ARG A 69 0.39 4.70 1.57
C ARG A 69 1.69 4.79 2.35
N LEU A 70 2.81 4.69 1.64
CA LEU A 70 4.15 4.81 2.16
C LEU A 70 4.76 6.08 1.58
N SER A 71 5.01 7.08 2.42
CA SER A 71 5.78 8.26 2.03
C SER A 71 7.19 8.15 2.61
N LEU A 72 8.19 8.08 1.73
CA LEU A 72 9.60 8.07 2.12
C LEU A 72 10.15 9.47 2.36
N THR A 73 9.47 10.51 1.90
CA THR A 73 9.87 11.91 2.10
C THR A 73 9.53 12.42 3.50
N ASP A 74 8.48 11.89 4.12
CA ASP A 74 8.00 12.31 5.45
C ASP A 74 8.29 11.29 6.58
N GLU A 75 9.04 10.21 6.32
CA GLU A 75 9.21 9.07 7.25
C GLU A 75 7.86 8.55 7.80
N ALA A 76 6.80 8.62 7.01
CA ALA A 76 5.43 8.45 7.46
C ALA A 76 4.67 7.41 6.62
N LEU A 77 3.79 6.67 7.31
CA LEU A 77 2.88 5.71 6.70
C LEU A 77 1.44 6.14 6.97
N HIS A 78 0.69 6.29 5.88
CA HIS A 78 -0.70 6.69 5.93
C HIS A 78 -1.56 5.47 5.58
N ILE A 79 -2.20 4.89 6.58
CA ILE A 79 -3.14 3.78 6.37
C ILE A 79 -4.48 4.41 5.99
N TYR A 80 -5.00 4.05 4.82
CA TYR A 80 -6.30 4.50 4.37
C TYR A 80 -7.41 3.76 5.12
N HIS A 81 -7.63 4.20 6.36
CA HIS A 81 -8.78 3.96 7.23
C HIS A 81 -8.73 4.92 8.44
N GLN A 82 -8.35 6.19 8.17
CA GLN A 82 -8.16 7.29 9.15
C GLN A 82 -7.01 7.12 10.16
N GLU A 83 -6.05 6.22 9.94
CA GLU A 83 -4.91 6.06 10.85
C GLU A 83 -3.60 6.49 10.19
N GLN A 84 -2.96 7.49 10.77
CA GLN A 84 -1.61 7.92 10.41
C GLN A 84 -0.64 7.39 11.46
N ARG A 85 0.42 6.69 11.00
CA ARG A 85 1.49 6.21 11.88
C ARG A 85 2.84 6.69 11.35
N ARG A 86 3.70 7.17 12.25
CA ARG A 86 5.09 7.46 11.90
C ARG A 86 5.87 6.15 11.84
N LEU A 87 6.69 5.96 10.81
CA LEU A 87 7.63 4.85 10.76
C LEU A 87 8.96 5.30 11.34
N VAL A 88 9.47 4.56 12.32
CA VAL A 88 10.82 4.75 12.86
C VAL A 88 11.76 3.72 12.25
N ASN A 89 11.24 2.54 11.89
CA ASN A 89 12.00 1.47 11.25
C ASN A 89 11.10 0.58 10.37
N THR A 90 11.71 -0.38 9.67
CA THR A 90 11.01 -1.30 8.77
C THR A 90 10.11 -2.31 9.49
N GLN A 91 10.32 -2.57 10.79
CA GLN A 91 9.42 -3.41 11.58
C GLN A 91 8.07 -2.72 11.81
N ASP A 92 8.04 -1.40 11.85
CA ASP A 92 6.79 -0.64 11.99
C ASP A 92 5.87 -0.84 10.77
N LEU A 93 6.45 -0.98 9.56
CA LEU A 93 5.71 -1.31 8.34
C LEU A 93 5.11 -2.73 8.42
N VAL A 94 5.89 -3.69 8.88
CA VAL A 94 5.43 -5.08 9.06
C VAL A 94 4.32 -5.14 10.11
N ALA A 95 4.48 -4.41 11.21
CA ALA A 95 3.47 -4.30 12.25
C ALA A 95 2.19 -3.64 11.72
N ALA A 96 2.30 -2.61 10.87
CA ALA A 96 1.16 -1.98 10.23
C ALA A 96 0.40 -2.96 9.32
N ILE A 97 1.11 -3.76 8.51
CA ILE A 97 0.52 -4.78 7.64
C ILE A 97 -0.16 -5.88 8.45
N ARG A 98 0.45 -6.34 9.55
CA ARG A 98 -0.13 -7.41 10.39
C ARG A 98 -1.28 -6.96 11.28
N ALA A 99 -1.27 -5.69 11.70
CA ALA A 99 -2.36 -5.07 12.44
C ALA A 99 -3.50 -4.61 11.53
N ALA A 100 -3.26 -4.66 10.21
CA ALA A 100 -4.29 -4.53 9.21
C ALA A 100 -5.10 -5.85 9.21
#